data_AF-A0A9D9Q843-F1
#
_entry.id   AF-A0A9D9Q843-F1
#
_cell.length_a   1.000
_cell.length_b   1.000
_cell.length_c   1.000
_cell.angle_alpha   90.00
_cell.angle_beta   90.00
_cell.angle_gamma   90.00
#
_symmetry.space_group_name_H-M   'P 1'
#
loop_
_entity.id
_entity.type
_entity.pdbx_description
1 polymer ?
#
loop_
_entity_poly.entity_id
_entity_poly.type
_entity_poly.pdbx_seq_one_letter_code
_entity_poly.pdbx_strand_id
1 'polypeptide(L)'
;MKRTIIAVFSLVALLLVSSCSHYETYAEQTEKERNAIREFLNEKKINVISEATFKAQGYTTDVNKNEFVLFDNTGVYLQIVRKGCGSPIANGETTSVLCRFKEYNILTDSLILTNEVMKLSYLVDKMNVTRTSDSFTASFVEGVMFTQYQSASVPAGWLVPLLYINVGRLEKEEDEIAKVNIIVPHSQGHQSAVTGVYPCYYEITYQKGR
;
A
#
# COMPACT_ATOMS: atom_id res chain seq x y z
N MET A 1 -81.94 -8.32 -23.60
CA MET A 1 -80.94 -9.32 -23.15
C MET A 1 -79.55 -8.86 -23.57
N LYS A 2 -78.52 -9.08 -22.72
CA LYS A 2 -77.09 -9.40 -22.99
C LYS A 2 -76.60 -9.21 -24.45
N ARG A 3 -75.44 -8.64 -24.79
CA ARG A 3 -74.06 -8.64 -24.22
C ARG A 3 -73.23 -7.63 -25.08
N THR A 4 -72.07 -7.03 -24.77
CA THR A 4 -71.13 -7.01 -23.61
C THR A 4 -70.36 -5.67 -23.63
N ILE A 5 -69.37 -5.47 -22.75
CA ILE A 5 -68.33 -4.41 -22.76
C ILE A 5 -66.96 -5.11 -22.94
N ILE A 6 -65.93 -4.42 -23.46
CA ILE A 6 -64.56 -4.27 -22.88
C ILE A 6 -63.61 -3.64 -23.91
N ALA A 7 -62.93 -2.57 -23.49
CA ALA A 7 -61.84 -1.92 -24.20
C ALA A 7 -60.49 -2.46 -23.71
N VAL A 8 -59.51 -2.58 -24.60
CA VAL A 8 -58.09 -2.78 -24.23
C VAL A 8 -57.22 -1.94 -25.17
N PHE A 9 -56.83 -0.75 -24.71
CA PHE A 9 -55.82 0.11 -25.35
C PHE A 9 -54.83 0.58 -24.29
N SER A 10 -54.25 -0.39 -23.58
CA SER A 10 -53.40 -0.14 -22.41
C SER A 10 -52.36 -1.24 -22.28
N LEU A 11 -51.11 -0.93 -22.63
CA LEU A 11 -49.87 -1.26 -21.89
C LEU A 11 -48.63 -1.07 -22.80
N VAL A 12 -48.32 0.17 -23.17
CA VAL A 12 -46.98 0.57 -23.64
C VAL A 12 -46.55 1.79 -22.83
N ALA A 13 -46.31 1.55 -21.54
CA ALA A 13 -45.79 2.53 -20.61
C ALA A 13 -44.91 1.81 -19.56
N LEU A 14 -43.79 2.43 -19.21
CA LEU A 14 -42.80 1.96 -18.22
C LEU A 14 -42.05 0.66 -18.53
N LEU A 15 -41.19 0.71 -19.56
CA LEU A 15 -39.88 0.05 -19.51
C LEU A 15 -38.74 1.07 -19.71
N LEU A 16 -38.82 2.18 -18.97
CA LEU A 16 -37.63 2.97 -18.65
C LEU A 16 -36.90 2.26 -17.51
N VAL A 17 -36.25 1.15 -17.83
CA VAL A 17 -35.20 0.60 -16.96
C VAL A 17 -34.08 1.63 -16.91
N SER A 18 -34.02 2.37 -15.82
CA SER A 18 -32.91 3.28 -15.53
C SER A 18 -31.65 2.43 -15.35
N SER A 19 -30.90 2.25 -16.45
CA SER A 19 -29.55 1.70 -16.40
C SER A 19 -28.62 2.73 -15.75
N CYS A 20 -28.72 2.86 -14.43
CA CYS A 20 -27.79 3.64 -13.61
C CYS A 20 -26.45 2.91 -13.55
N SER A 21 -25.76 2.82 -14.69
CA SER A 21 -24.32 2.61 -14.71
C SER A 21 -23.67 3.88 -14.16
N HIS A 22 -23.61 4.00 -12.84
CA HIS A 22 -22.76 4.97 -12.17
C HIS A 22 -21.30 4.60 -12.43
N TYR A 23 -20.82 5.02 -13.60
CA TYR A 23 -19.43 4.95 -13.98
C TYR A 23 -18.70 6.11 -13.30
N GLU A 24 -18.04 5.83 -12.17
CA GLU A 24 -17.18 6.82 -11.50
C GLU A 24 -16.03 7.20 -12.43
N THR A 25 -15.88 8.48 -12.73
CA THR A 25 -14.73 9.00 -13.48
C THR A 25 -13.44 8.83 -12.68
N TYR A 26 -12.29 8.81 -13.37
CA TYR A 26 -10.99 8.72 -12.71
C TYR A 26 -10.73 9.86 -11.69
N ALA A 27 -11.31 11.05 -11.94
CA ALA A 27 -11.24 12.17 -11.01
C ALA A 27 -12.04 11.91 -9.72
N GLU A 28 -13.26 11.40 -9.84
CA GLU A 28 -14.10 11.02 -8.69
C GLU A 28 -13.47 9.88 -7.88
N GLN A 29 -12.90 8.87 -8.55
CA GLN A 29 -12.17 7.78 -7.88
C GLN A 29 -10.93 8.30 -7.11
N THR A 30 -10.17 9.24 -7.70
CA THR A 30 -9.02 9.88 -7.05
C THR A 30 -9.43 10.80 -5.89
N GLU A 31 -10.61 11.42 -5.95
CA GLU A 31 -11.17 12.16 -4.82
C GLU A 31 -11.61 11.24 -3.68
N LYS A 32 -12.29 10.14 -4.01
CA LYS A 32 -12.70 9.07 -3.10
C LYS A 32 -11.51 8.45 -2.36
N GLU A 33 -10.42 8.14 -3.07
CA GLU A 33 -9.14 7.74 -2.46
C GLU A 33 -8.64 8.76 -1.43
N ARG A 34 -8.53 10.05 -1.82
CA ARG A 34 -8.00 11.10 -0.94
C ARG A 34 -8.87 11.33 0.29
N ASN A 35 -10.19 11.16 0.15
CA ASN A 35 -11.14 11.23 1.25
C ASN A 35 -10.98 10.03 2.20
N ALA A 36 -10.88 8.81 1.67
CA ALA A 36 -10.67 7.60 2.47
C ALA A 36 -9.32 7.60 3.22
N ILE A 37 -8.23 8.11 2.61
CA ILE A 37 -6.96 8.31 3.33
C ILE A 37 -7.18 9.30 4.50
N ARG A 38 -7.87 10.42 4.27
CA ARG A 38 -8.14 11.41 5.33
C ARG A 38 -8.97 10.82 6.47
N GLU A 39 -9.98 10.03 6.16
CA GLU A 39 -10.81 9.31 7.14
C GLU A 39 -9.97 8.31 7.92
N PHE A 40 -9.16 7.47 7.26
CA PHE A 40 -8.25 6.53 7.89
C PHE A 40 -7.25 7.21 8.85
N LEU A 41 -6.65 8.34 8.44
CA LEU A 41 -5.75 9.13 9.30
C LEU A 41 -6.46 9.60 10.57
N ASN A 42 -7.70 10.08 10.45
CA ASN A 42 -8.51 10.53 11.59
C ASN A 42 -8.94 9.38 12.51
N GLU A 43 -9.45 8.28 11.94
CA GLU A 43 -9.93 7.11 12.68
C GLU A 43 -8.82 6.41 13.45
N LYS A 44 -7.68 6.16 12.78
CA LYS A 44 -6.50 5.56 13.41
C LYS A 44 -5.72 6.57 14.27
N LYS A 45 -6.15 7.84 14.32
CA LYS A 45 -5.52 8.95 15.08
C LYS A 45 -4.03 9.09 14.76
N ILE A 46 -3.70 9.14 13.47
CA ILE A 46 -2.34 9.28 12.98
C ILE A 46 -1.90 10.74 13.10
N ASN A 47 -0.75 10.97 13.73
CA ASN A 47 -0.13 12.28 13.83
C ASN A 47 0.77 12.50 12.60
N VAL A 48 0.28 13.24 11.61
CA VAL A 48 1.06 13.52 10.40
C VAL A 48 2.09 14.62 10.65
N ILE A 49 3.37 14.30 10.45
CA ILE A 49 4.50 15.23 10.55
C ILE A 49 5.05 15.58 9.15
N SER A 50 5.67 16.75 9.04
CA SER A 50 6.31 17.19 7.79
C SER A 50 7.70 16.57 7.61
N GLU A 51 8.18 16.48 6.36
CA GLU A 51 9.55 16.04 6.04
C GLU A 51 10.63 16.86 6.78
N ALA A 52 10.38 18.15 7.00
CA ALA A 52 11.26 19.02 7.79
C ALA A 52 11.32 18.61 9.27
N THR A 53 10.19 18.22 9.86
CA THR A 53 10.11 17.71 11.24
C THR A 53 10.81 16.36 11.35
N PHE A 54 10.50 15.45 10.43
CA PHE A 54 11.12 14.13 10.33
C PHE A 54 12.65 14.21 10.19
N LYS A 55 13.16 15.14 9.37
CA LYS A 55 14.60 15.43 9.24
C LYS A 55 15.20 15.99 10.53
N ALA A 56 14.51 16.92 11.21
CA ALA A 56 14.96 17.48 12.49
C ALA A 56 15.01 16.41 13.61
N GLN A 57 14.14 15.39 13.54
CA GLN A 57 14.15 14.20 14.41
C GLN A 57 15.17 13.12 13.97
N GLY A 58 16.08 13.41 13.04
CA GLY A 58 17.09 12.46 12.57
C GLY A 58 16.55 11.33 11.70
N TYR A 59 15.46 11.57 10.96
CA TYR A 59 14.73 10.59 10.16
C TYR A 59 14.20 9.42 11.01
N THR A 60 13.41 9.76 12.04
CA THR A 60 12.73 8.83 12.95
C THR A 60 11.29 9.31 13.23
N THR A 61 10.42 8.41 13.71
CA THR A 61 9.02 8.70 14.05
C THR A 61 8.69 8.13 15.43
N ASP A 62 7.96 8.85 16.27
CA ASP A 62 7.49 8.35 17.56
C ASP A 62 6.21 7.49 17.43
N VAL A 63 6.37 6.17 17.58
CA VAL A 63 5.27 5.20 17.55
C VAL A 63 4.24 5.44 18.66
N ASN A 64 4.65 5.95 19.82
CA ASN A 64 3.72 6.20 20.94
C ASN A 64 2.79 7.39 20.66
N LYS A 65 3.23 8.33 19.82
CA LYS A 65 2.42 9.43 19.30
C LYS A 65 1.74 9.11 17.97
N ASN A 66 1.90 7.87 17.49
CA ASN A 66 1.46 7.43 16.16
C ASN A 66 1.92 8.37 15.03
N GLU A 67 3.18 8.81 15.09
CA GLU A 67 3.75 9.73 14.09
C GLU A 67 3.95 9.02 12.74
N PHE A 68 3.52 9.69 11.66
CA PHE A 68 3.81 9.32 10.27
C PHE A 68 4.31 10.57 9.52
N VAL A 69 5.41 10.47 8.78
CA VAL A 69 5.83 11.52 7.84
C VAL A 69 5.08 11.37 6.52
N LEU A 70 4.56 12.47 5.97
CA LEU A 70 4.05 12.53 4.60
C LEU A 70 5.18 12.99 3.66
N PHE A 71 5.39 12.28 2.56
CA PHE A 71 6.25 12.69 1.45
C PHE A 71 5.42 13.29 0.32
N ASP A 72 5.49 14.61 0.14
CA ASP A 72 4.61 15.35 -0.77
C ASP A 72 4.80 14.96 -2.25
N ASN A 73 6.00 14.46 -2.60
CA ASN A 73 6.36 14.04 -3.96
C ASN A 73 5.71 12.71 -4.41
N THR A 74 5.23 11.90 -3.47
CA THR A 74 4.70 10.53 -3.72
C THR A 74 3.32 10.33 -3.11
N GLY A 75 2.93 11.16 -2.12
CA GLY A 75 1.71 10.98 -1.33
C GLY A 75 1.79 9.81 -0.34
N VAL A 76 2.98 9.21 -0.15
CA VAL A 76 3.20 8.11 0.78
C VAL A 76 3.36 8.64 2.20
N TYR A 77 2.67 8.02 3.15
CA TYR A 77 2.89 8.24 4.58
C TYR A 77 3.75 7.11 5.14
N LEU A 78 4.74 7.44 5.97
CA LEU A 78 5.68 6.49 6.56
C LEU A 78 5.77 6.64 8.08
N GLN A 79 5.62 5.54 8.80
CA GLN A 79 6.05 5.38 10.18
C GLN A 79 7.15 4.32 10.24
N ILE A 80 8.31 4.69 10.79
CA ILE A 80 9.38 3.76 11.10
C ILE A 80 9.12 3.19 12.49
N VAL A 81 8.60 1.96 12.54
CA VAL A 81 8.38 1.22 13.80
C VAL A 81 9.71 0.76 14.38
N ARG A 82 10.62 0.30 13.50
CA ARG A 82 12.00 -0.05 13.83
C ARG A 82 12.94 0.32 12.70
N LYS A 83 14.04 1.00 13.05
CA LYS A 83 15.10 1.42 12.12
C LYS A 83 15.80 0.25 11.43
N GLY A 84 15.93 -0.89 12.12
CA GLY A 84 16.62 -2.09 11.67
C GLY A 84 18.10 -2.15 12.06
N CYS A 85 18.63 -3.37 12.17
CA CYS A 85 20.04 -3.69 12.29
C CYS A 85 20.80 -3.49 10.96
N GLY A 86 22.13 -3.55 11.02
CA GLY A 86 23.02 -3.33 9.86
C GLY A 86 23.09 -1.86 9.43
N SER A 87 23.20 -1.64 8.12
CA SER A 87 23.40 -0.32 7.51
C SER A 87 22.36 -0.02 6.44
N PRO A 88 22.16 1.25 6.04
CA PRO A 88 21.43 1.58 4.82
C PRO A 88 22.12 0.97 3.59
N ILE A 89 21.35 0.66 2.56
CA ILE A 89 21.89 0.18 1.27
C ILE A 89 22.75 1.30 0.66
N ALA A 90 23.98 0.98 0.26
CA ALA A 90 24.94 1.96 -0.25
C ALA A 90 24.58 2.44 -1.67
N ASN A 91 25.00 3.65 -2.06
CA ASN A 91 24.79 4.14 -3.42
C ASN A 91 25.54 3.25 -4.43
N GLY A 92 24.86 2.80 -5.49
CA GLY A 92 25.38 1.84 -6.46
C GLY A 92 25.35 0.38 -5.99
N GLU A 93 24.96 0.10 -4.74
CA GLU A 93 24.76 -1.28 -4.28
C GLU A 93 23.50 -1.87 -4.92
N THR A 94 23.62 -3.11 -5.40
CA THR A 94 22.49 -4.00 -5.67
C THR A 94 22.51 -5.12 -4.65
N THR A 95 21.40 -5.33 -3.94
CA THR A 95 21.30 -6.36 -2.91
C THR A 95 19.93 -7.02 -2.92
N SER A 96 19.87 -8.26 -2.42
CA SER A 96 18.59 -8.92 -2.21
C SER A 96 17.98 -8.45 -0.90
N VAL A 97 16.67 -8.19 -0.88
CA VAL A 97 15.90 -7.79 0.30
C VAL A 97 14.69 -8.70 0.43
N LEU A 98 14.50 -9.22 1.64
CA LEU A 98 13.42 -10.12 2.02
C LEU A 98 12.36 -9.31 2.78
N CYS A 99 11.11 -9.44 2.36
CA CYS A 99 9.96 -8.72 2.90
C CYS A 99 8.93 -9.67 3.51
N ARG A 100 8.52 -9.37 4.74
CA ARG A 100 7.26 -9.88 5.31
C ARG A 100 6.27 -8.74 5.39
N PHE A 101 5.01 -9.00 5.08
CA PHE A 101 4.00 -7.94 5.02
C PHE A 101 2.57 -8.40 5.30
N LYS A 102 1.74 -7.41 5.63
CA LYS A 102 0.29 -7.43 5.48
C LYS A 102 -0.13 -6.26 4.61
N GLU A 103 -1.08 -6.47 3.71
CA GLU A 103 -1.65 -5.47 2.80
C GLU A 103 -3.14 -5.33 3.09
N TYR A 104 -3.59 -4.12 3.40
CA TYR A 104 -4.98 -3.80 3.69
C TYR A 104 -5.52 -2.77 2.69
N ASN A 105 -6.68 -3.04 2.10
CA ASN A 105 -7.42 -2.03 1.35
C ASN A 105 -8.05 -1.05 2.33
N ILE A 106 -7.75 0.26 2.19
CA ILE A 106 -8.29 1.29 3.09
C ILE A 106 -9.77 1.59 2.78
N LEU A 107 -10.22 1.44 1.52
CA LEU A 107 -11.63 1.69 1.16
C LEU A 107 -12.61 0.69 1.78
N THR A 108 -12.13 -0.52 2.09
CA THR A 108 -12.96 -1.65 2.57
C THR A 108 -12.51 -2.21 3.92
N ASP A 109 -11.55 -1.57 4.60
CA ASP A 109 -10.89 -1.99 5.87
C ASP A 109 -10.58 -3.51 5.91
N SER A 110 -10.08 -4.04 4.79
CA SER A 110 -9.95 -5.49 4.57
C SER A 110 -8.53 -5.90 4.18
N LEU A 111 -8.00 -6.93 4.85
CA LEU A 111 -6.75 -7.59 4.47
C LEU A 111 -6.90 -8.20 3.07
N ILE A 112 -6.13 -7.71 2.09
CA ILE A 112 -6.06 -8.25 0.72
C ILE A 112 -5.09 -9.44 0.68
N LEU A 113 -3.88 -9.23 1.20
CA LEU A 113 -2.75 -10.13 0.98
C LEU A 113 -1.78 -10.12 2.16
N THR A 114 -1.12 -11.24 2.43
CA THR A 114 -0.07 -11.35 3.45
C THR A 114 0.79 -12.58 3.22
N ASN A 115 2.05 -12.51 3.66
CA ASN A 115 2.95 -13.66 3.79
C ASN A 115 3.36 -13.94 5.26
N GLU A 116 2.68 -13.34 6.25
CA GLU A 116 2.98 -13.52 7.69
C GLU A 116 2.27 -14.73 8.34
N VAL A 117 1.38 -15.42 7.63
CA VAL A 117 0.69 -16.61 8.16
C VAL A 117 1.61 -17.84 8.20
N MET A 118 1.46 -18.71 9.21
CA MET A 118 2.31 -19.90 9.40
C MET A 118 2.41 -20.80 8.15
N LYS A 119 1.32 -20.90 7.37
CA LYS A 119 1.26 -21.67 6.11
C LYS A 119 2.19 -21.12 5.01
N LEU A 120 2.60 -19.86 5.10
CA LEU A 120 3.49 -19.18 4.15
C LEU A 120 4.85 -18.85 4.78
N SER A 121 5.18 -19.42 5.95
CA SER A 121 6.48 -19.23 6.61
C SER A 121 7.67 -19.60 5.72
N TYR A 122 7.53 -20.54 4.79
CA TYR A 122 8.55 -20.89 3.81
C TYR A 122 8.66 -19.92 2.62
N LEU A 123 7.64 -19.08 2.36
CA LEU A 123 7.55 -18.18 1.21
C LEU A 123 7.65 -16.72 1.68
N VAL A 124 8.84 -16.14 1.53
CA VAL A 124 9.09 -14.72 1.76
C VAL A 124 9.08 -13.96 0.43
N ASP A 125 8.67 -12.71 0.44
CA ASP A 125 8.73 -11.87 -0.76
C ASP A 125 10.16 -11.34 -0.91
N LYS A 126 10.87 -11.86 -1.90
CA LYS A 126 12.27 -11.53 -2.18
C LYS A 126 12.32 -10.61 -3.38
N MET A 127 12.94 -9.45 -3.19
CA MET A 127 13.23 -8.51 -4.27
C MET A 127 14.74 -8.30 -4.41
N ASN A 128 15.19 -8.01 -5.62
CA ASN A 128 16.49 -7.41 -5.86
C ASN A 128 16.30 -5.90 -5.91
N VAL A 129 17.09 -5.18 -5.10
CA VAL A 129 17.01 -3.74 -4.89
C VAL A 129 18.32 -3.10 -5.32
N THR A 130 18.27 -2.08 -6.16
CA THR A 130 19.42 -1.27 -6.58
C THR A 130 19.22 0.18 -6.13
N ARG A 131 20.21 0.76 -5.46
CA ARG A 131 20.21 2.18 -5.11
C ARG A 131 20.91 3.01 -6.17
N THR A 132 20.26 4.08 -6.63
CA THR A 132 20.85 5.09 -7.52
C THR A 132 20.68 6.48 -6.91
N SER A 133 21.76 6.98 -6.30
CA SER A 133 21.80 8.22 -5.51
C SER A 133 20.73 8.21 -4.40
N ASP A 134 19.65 8.96 -4.59
CA ASP A 134 18.56 9.15 -3.62
C ASP A 134 17.25 8.45 -4.06
N SER A 135 17.34 7.51 -5.00
CA SER A 135 16.24 6.64 -5.40
C SER A 135 16.62 5.17 -5.38
N PHE A 136 15.60 4.32 -5.38
CA PHE A 136 15.71 2.87 -5.45
C PHE A 136 14.89 2.35 -6.63
N THR A 137 15.41 1.34 -7.31
CA THR A 137 14.64 0.47 -8.19
C THR A 137 14.64 -0.93 -7.61
N ALA A 138 13.58 -1.69 -7.87
CA ALA A 138 13.51 -3.08 -7.42
C ALA A 138 12.64 -3.95 -8.33
N SER A 139 12.92 -5.25 -8.31
CA SER A 139 12.06 -6.27 -8.91
C SER A 139 11.92 -7.46 -7.97
N PHE A 140 10.70 -8.01 -7.87
CA PHE A 140 10.47 -9.29 -7.19
C PHE A 140 11.12 -10.42 -7.98
N VAL A 141 11.77 -11.31 -7.24
CA VAL A 141 12.37 -12.57 -7.72
C VAL A 141 11.40 -13.73 -7.47
N GLU A 142 10.77 -13.73 -6.30
CA GLU A 142 9.83 -14.72 -5.79
C GLU A 142 9.01 -14.09 -4.66
N GLY A 143 7.81 -14.60 -4.38
CA GLY A 143 6.97 -14.07 -3.30
C GLY A 143 5.47 -14.14 -3.58
N VAL A 144 4.68 -13.82 -2.56
CA VAL A 144 3.22 -13.80 -2.64
C VAL A 144 2.74 -12.64 -3.52
N MET A 145 3.38 -11.47 -3.49
CA MET A 145 3.10 -10.35 -4.40
C MET A 145 3.33 -10.75 -5.86
N PHE A 146 4.48 -11.37 -6.14
CA PHE A 146 4.84 -11.85 -7.47
C PHE A 146 3.82 -12.85 -8.01
N THR A 147 3.44 -13.85 -7.22
CA THR A 147 2.48 -14.87 -7.63
C THR A 147 1.06 -14.32 -7.75
N GLN A 148 0.60 -13.47 -6.82
CA GLN A 148 -0.76 -12.94 -6.81
C GLN A 148 -1.02 -11.97 -7.98
N TYR A 149 -0.06 -11.09 -8.27
CA TYR A 149 -0.19 -10.07 -9.32
C TYR A 149 0.49 -10.45 -10.64
N GLN A 150 1.13 -11.63 -10.70
CA GLN A 150 1.85 -12.17 -11.88
C GLN A 150 2.85 -11.15 -12.48
N SER A 151 3.53 -10.41 -11.60
CA SER A 151 4.40 -9.29 -11.99
C SER A 151 5.63 -9.20 -11.10
N ALA A 152 6.78 -8.91 -11.72
CA ALA A 152 8.03 -8.60 -11.03
C ALA A 152 8.08 -7.15 -10.49
N SER A 153 7.09 -6.30 -10.79
CA SER A 153 7.07 -4.91 -10.34
C SER A 153 6.83 -4.80 -8.83
N VAL A 154 7.77 -4.20 -8.10
CA VAL A 154 7.59 -3.82 -6.70
C VAL A 154 6.81 -2.50 -6.63
N PRO A 155 5.81 -2.34 -5.73
CA PRO A 155 5.15 -1.06 -5.52
C PRO A 155 6.15 0.04 -5.18
N ALA A 156 6.08 1.20 -5.85
CA ALA A 156 7.00 2.31 -5.61
C ALA A 156 6.96 2.79 -4.14
N GLY A 157 5.79 2.75 -3.50
CA GLY A 157 5.63 3.08 -2.09
C GLY A 157 6.40 2.17 -1.13
N TRP A 158 6.70 0.91 -1.52
CA TRP A 158 7.54 0.01 -0.72
C TRP A 158 9.03 0.39 -0.77
N LEU A 159 9.45 1.27 -1.68
CA LEU A 159 10.85 1.68 -1.84
C LEU A 159 11.18 2.98 -1.11
N VAL A 160 10.19 3.83 -0.86
CA VAL A 160 10.32 5.07 -0.05
C VAL A 160 11.00 4.86 1.31
N PRO A 161 10.70 3.79 2.09
CA PRO A 161 11.31 3.60 3.41
C PRO A 161 12.81 3.29 3.36
N LEU A 162 13.33 2.73 2.25
CA LEU A 162 14.70 2.25 2.12
C LEU A 162 15.76 3.36 2.20
N LEU A 163 15.37 4.62 2.01
CA LEU A 163 16.24 5.79 2.24
C LEU A 163 16.49 6.07 3.74
N TYR A 164 15.62 5.55 4.61
CA TYR A 164 15.55 5.94 6.02
C TYR A 164 15.70 4.78 7.01
N ILE A 165 15.74 3.53 6.54
CA ILE A 165 15.94 2.32 7.35
C ILE A 165 17.27 1.63 7.02
N ASN A 166 17.74 0.80 7.96
CA ASN A 166 18.86 -0.10 7.75
C ASN A 166 18.35 -1.45 7.24
N VAL A 167 19.13 -2.11 6.38
CA VAL A 167 18.80 -3.42 5.82
C VAL A 167 19.93 -4.39 6.15
N GLY A 168 19.88 -4.93 7.38
CA GLY A 168 20.82 -5.92 7.90
C GLY A 168 20.27 -7.35 7.93
N ARG A 169 21.07 -8.26 8.49
CA ARG A 169 20.62 -9.59 8.94
C ARG A 169 20.68 -9.63 10.46
N LEU A 170 19.87 -10.51 11.05
CA LEU A 170 20.00 -10.86 12.47
C LEU A 170 21.29 -11.69 12.64
N GLU A 171 22.28 -11.11 13.32
CA GLU A 171 23.55 -11.77 13.65
C GLU A 171 23.72 -11.92 15.17
N LYS A 172 23.04 -11.07 15.94
CA LYS A 172 23.04 -11.05 17.41
C LYS A 172 21.63 -11.16 17.98
N GLU A 173 21.54 -11.36 19.29
CA GLU A 173 20.26 -11.51 20.00
C GLU A 173 19.48 -10.19 20.09
N GLU A 174 20.20 -9.06 20.19
CA GLU A 174 19.63 -7.71 20.23
C GLU A 174 19.26 -7.13 18.85
N ASP A 175 19.55 -7.83 17.75
CA ASP A 175 19.22 -7.35 16.42
C ASP A 175 17.71 -7.42 16.16
N GLU A 176 17.15 -6.34 15.62
CA GLU A 176 15.81 -6.35 15.03
C GLU A 176 15.89 -6.00 13.55
N ILE A 177 15.13 -6.71 12.70
CA ILE A 177 14.94 -6.29 11.31
C ILE A 177 14.09 -5.02 11.24
N ALA A 178 14.33 -4.19 10.23
CA ALA A 178 13.54 -2.97 10.05
C ALA A 178 12.06 -3.33 9.90
N LYS A 179 11.20 -2.53 10.54
CA LYS A 179 9.74 -2.61 10.38
C LYS A 179 9.19 -1.22 10.18
N VAL A 180 8.30 -1.07 9.22
CA VAL A 180 7.61 0.17 8.92
C VAL A 180 6.12 -0.10 8.73
N ASN A 181 5.33 0.96 8.94
CA ASN A 181 3.95 1.02 8.49
C ASN A 181 3.89 2.10 7.40
N ILE A 182 3.22 1.84 6.28
CA ILE A 182 3.07 2.81 5.18
C ILE A 182 1.62 2.90 4.70
N ILE A 183 1.18 4.12 4.36
CA ILE A 183 -0.03 4.36 3.59
C ILE A 183 0.41 4.75 2.18
N VAL A 184 -0.07 4.01 1.19
CA VAL A 184 0.37 4.10 -0.21
C VAL A 184 -0.84 4.41 -1.09
N PRO A 185 -0.89 5.56 -1.78
CA PRO A 185 -1.94 5.84 -2.76
C PRO A 185 -1.80 4.93 -3.98
N HIS A 186 -2.87 4.73 -4.74
CA HIS A 186 -2.94 3.82 -5.88
C HIS A 186 -1.79 4.02 -6.87
N SER A 187 -1.41 5.27 -7.12
CA SER A 187 -0.34 5.68 -8.05
C SER A 187 1.07 5.22 -7.64
N GLN A 188 1.25 4.79 -6.39
CA GLN A 188 2.49 4.21 -5.84
C GLN A 188 2.35 2.73 -5.50
N GLY A 189 1.19 2.12 -5.77
CA GLY A 189 0.85 0.73 -5.46
C GLY A 189 1.29 -0.29 -6.53
N HIS A 190 0.76 -1.50 -6.40
CA HIS A 190 0.82 -2.54 -7.44
C HIS A 190 -0.24 -2.29 -8.52
N GLN A 191 -0.13 -2.98 -9.67
CA GLN A 191 -0.99 -2.74 -10.84
C GLN A 191 -2.50 -2.79 -10.55
N SER A 192 -2.96 -3.69 -9.66
CA SER A 192 -4.37 -3.80 -9.32
C SER A 192 -4.87 -2.61 -8.47
N ALA A 193 -4.02 -2.03 -7.61
CA ALA A 193 -4.32 -0.78 -6.92
C ALA A 193 -4.38 0.38 -7.92
N VAL A 194 -3.38 0.52 -8.79
CA VAL A 194 -3.34 1.53 -9.86
C VAL A 194 -4.62 1.51 -10.70
N THR A 195 -5.04 0.32 -11.16
CA THR A 195 -6.24 0.16 -12.01
C THR A 195 -7.56 0.31 -11.24
N GLY A 196 -7.58 -0.08 -9.96
CA GLY A 196 -8.78 0.01 -9.11
C GLY A 196 -8.91 1.33 -8.34
N VAL A 197 -7.93 2.22 -8.44
CA VAL A 197 -7.83 3.52 -7.76
C VAL A 197 -8.16 3.42 -6.26
N TYR A 198 -7.47 2.50 -5.57
CA TYR A 198 -7.58 2.34 -4.12
C TYR A 198 -6.23 2.49 -3.42
N PRO A 199 -6.20 3.15 -2.25
CA PRO A 199 -5.03 3.22 -1.40
C PRO A 199 -4.92 1.99 -0.49
N CYS A 200 -3.69 1.59 -0.21
CA CYS A 200 -3.37 0.46 0.66
C CYS A 200 -2.61 0.92 1.92
N TYR A 201 -2.93 0.31 3.06
CA TYR A 201 -2.10 0.35 4.26
C TYR A 201 -1.27 -0.94 4.33
N TYR A 202 0.02 -0.82 4.60
CA TYR A 202 0.90 -1.96 4.79
C TYR A 202 1.62 -1.91 6.13
N GLU A 203 1.73 -3.07 6.77
CA GLU A 203 2.83 -3.36 7.71
C GLU A 203 3.90 -4.12 6.92
N ILE A 204 5.16 -3.70 6.96
CA ILE A 204 6.25 -4.36 6.20
C ILE A 204 7.53 -4.46 7.05
N THR A 205 8.21 -5.61 7.01
CA THR A 205 9.58 -5.77 7.51
C THR A 205 10.59 -5.92 6.38
N TYR A 206 11.80 -5.38 6.53
CA TYR A 206 12.88 -5.49 5.54
C TYR A 206 14.12 -6.14 6.16
N GLN A 207 14.65 -7.17 5.50
CA GLN A 207 15.86 -7.90 5.91
C GLN A 207 16.78 -8.12 4.69
N LYS A 208 18.10 -8.08 4.88
CA LYS A 208 19.06 -8.39 3.80
C LYS A 208 19.01 -9.88 3.45
N GLY A 209 18.71 -10.19 2.19
CA GLY A 209 18.75 -11.53 1.61
C GLY A 209 20.14 -12.15 1.67
N ARG A 210 20.23 -13.48 1.44
CA ARG A 210 21.48 -14.25 1.51
C ARG A 210 22.47 -13.92 0.39
#